data_AF-A0A392Q103-F1
#
_entry.id   AF-A0A392Q103-F1
#
_cell.length_a   1.000
_cell.length_b   1.000
_cell.length_c   1.000
_cell.angle_alpha   90.00
_cell.angle_beta   90.00
_cell.angle_gamma   90.00
#
_symmetry.space_group_name_H-M   'P 1'
#
loop_
_entity.id
_entity.type
_entity.pdbx_description
1 polymer ?
#
loop_
_entity_poly.entity_id
_entity_poly.type
_entity_poly.pdbx_seq_one_letter_code
_entity_poly.pdbx_strand_id
1 'polypeptide(L)'
;IAKENDSISEDIIKNAVTATEDGFMTLVRRSFGIKPLIAAMGSCCLVGVIWKGTLYIANLGDSRAVIGSTGRSNKIVAKQLTKEHNACKADIRRELKSLHPEDSQIVVMKHGTWRIKGIIQVFISFSLTK
;
A
#
# COMPACT_ATOMS: atom_id res chain seq x y z
N ILE A 1 -0.34 -16.04 16.46
CA ILE A 1 0.89 -15.30 16.05
C ILE A 1 1.25 -14.19 17.04
N ALA A 2 0.67 -12.98 17.00
CA ALA A 2 1.04 -11.90 17.96
C ALA A 2 0.68 -12.23 19.43
N LYS A 3 -0.45 -12.92 19.64
CA LYS A 3 -0.92 -13.35 20.97
C LYS A 3 -0.15 -14.55 21.54
N GLU A 4 0.61 -15.26 20.71
CA GLU A 4 1.37 -16.46 21.12
C GLU A 4 2.82 -16.12 21.52
N ASN A 5 3.38 -15.01 21.03
CA ASN A 5 4.80 -14.67 21.23
C ASN A 5 5.04 -13.39 22.08
N ASP A 6 4.00 -12.79 22.68
CA ASP A 6 4.03 -11.48 23.39
C ASP A 6 4.85 -10.37 22.69
N SER A 7 4.89 -10.42 21.36
CA SER A 7 5.75 -9.57 20.55
C SER A 7 5.08 -9.22 19.23
N ILE A 8 5.37 -8.00 18.79
CA ILE A 8 5.02 -7.49 17.47
C ILE A 8 6.32 -7.13 16.77
N SER A 9 6.47 -7.63 15.55
CA SER A 9 7.59 -7.34 14.66
C SER A 9 7.08 -6.91 13.29
N GLU A 10 7.98 -6.31 12.51
CA GLU A 10 7.77 -5.98 11.10
C GLU A 10 7.30 -7.20 10.31
N ASP A 11 7.95 -8.35 10.50
CA ASP A 11 7.60 -9.59 9.82
C ASP A 11 6.19 -10.08 10.14
N ILE A 12 5.72 -9.94 11.39
CA ILE A 12 4.36 -10.33 11.76
C ILE A 12 3.34 -9.48 10.98
N ILE A 13 3.56 -8.17 10.89
CA ILE A 13 2.66 -7.25 10.18
C ILE A 13 2.72 -7.53 8.67
N LYS A 14 3.92 -7.70 8.13
CA LYS A 14 4.13 -8.03 6.71
C LYS A 14 3.45 -9.35 6.34
N ASN A 15 3.62 -10.39 7.15
CA ASN A 15 3.01 -11.70 6.92
C ASN A 15 1.48 -11.63 7.01
N ALA A 16 0.93 -10.87 7.96
CA ALA A 16 -0.52 -10.70 8.09
C ALA A 16 -1.13 -10.01 6.86
N VAL A 17 -0.47 -8.95 6.37
CA VAL A 17 -0.88 -8.25 5.16
C VAL A 17 -0.76 -9.16 3.94
N THR A 18 0.37 -9.84 3.77
CA THR A 18 0.62 -10.75 2.64
C THR A 18 -0.42 -11.88 2.61
N ALA A 19 -0.72 -12.49 3.76
CA ALA A 19 -1.74 -13.52 3.85
C ALA A 19 -3.15 -13.01 3.49
N THR A 20 -3.45 -11.75 3.79
CA THR A 20 -4.72 -11.11 3.40
C THR A 20 -4.79 -10.93 1.88
N GLU A 21 -3.71 -10.48 1.26
CA GLU A 21 -3.60 -10.33 -0.20
C GLU A 21 -3.70 -11.68 -0.92
N ASP A 22 -2.98 -12.69 -0.45
CA ASP A 22 -3.03 -14.06 -1.00
C ASP A 22 -4.44 -14.67 -0.89
N GLY A 23 -5.13 -14.43 0.23
CA GLY A 23 -6.53 -14.82 0.43
C GLY A 23 -7.46 -14.16 -0.59
N PHE A 24 -7.29 -12.85 -0.82
CA PHE A 24 -8.07 -12.13 -1.83
C PHE A 24 -7.76 -12.64 -3.25
N MET A 25 -6.50 -12.86 -3.60
CA MET A 25 -6.12 -13.40 -4.91
C MET A 25 -6.68 -14.81 -5.15
N THR A 26 -6.74 -15.63 -4.10
CA THR A 26 -7.38 -16.94 -4.15
C THR A 26 -8.88 -16.82 -4.43
N LEU A 27 -9.56 -15.86 -3.79
CA LEU A 27 -10.97 -15.57 -4.05
C LEU A 27 -11.20 -15.09 -5.49
N VAL A 28 -10.37 -14.16 -5.97
CA VAL A 28 -10.42 -13.67 -7.36
C VAL A 28 -10.32 -14.83 -8.34
N ARG A 29 -9.30 -15.71 -8.19
CA ARG A 29 -9.10 -16.85 -9.09
C ARG A 29 -10.30 -17.80 -9.13
N ARG A 30 -10.92 -18.08 -7.98
CA ARG A 30 -12.09 -18.96 -7.88
C ARG A 30 -13.36 -18.34 -8.45
N SER A 31 -13.54 -17.03 -8.27
CA SER A 31 -14.76 -16.33 -8.66
C SER A 31 -14.69 -15.68 -10.04
N PHE A 32 -13.51 -15.59 -10.67
CA PHE A 32 -13.32 -14.85 -11.92
C PHE A 32 -14.24 -15.33 -13.06
N GLY A 33 -14.41 -16.63 -13.23
CA GLY A 33 -15.28 -17.19 -14.27
C GLY A 33 -16.77 -16.89 -14.08
N ILE A 34 -17.19 -16.55 -12.85
CA ILE A 34 -18.58 -16.28 -12.49
C ILE A 34 -18.83 -14.77 -12.37
N LYS A 35 -17.87 -14.03 -11.82
CA LYS A 35 -17.94 -12.59 -11.58
C LYS A 35 -16.61 -11.94 -11.98
N PRO A 36 -16.36 -11.71 -13.29
CA PRO A 36 -15.08 -11.19 -13.78
C PRO A 36 -14.68 -9.84 -13.17
N LEU A 37 -15.67 -9.02 -12.81
CA LEU A 37 -15.46 -7.71 -12.18
C LEU A 37 -14.64 -7.79 -10.88
N ILE A 38 -14.61 -8.94 -10.19
CA ILE A 38 -13.81 -9.12 -8.97
C ILE A 38 -12.30 -8.89 -9.22
N ALA A 39 -11.80 -9.21 -10.42
CA ALA A 39 -10.40 -8.98 -10.79
C ALA A 39 -10.06 -7.50 -10.99
N ALA A 40 -11.07 -6.65 -11.17
CA ALA A 40 -10.90 -5.20 -11.24
C ALA A 40 -11.14 -4.52 -9.87
N MET A 41 -11.54 -5.28 -8.84
CA MET A 41 -11.75 -4.76 -7.50
C MET A 41 -10.44 -4.80 -6.70
N GLY A 42 -10.24 -3.78 -5.88
CA GLY A 42 -9.15 -3.69 -4.94
C GLY A 42 -9.43 -2.56 -3.95
N SER A 43 -8.65 -2.51 -2.87
CA SER A 43 -8.70 -1.42 -1.91
C SER A 43 -7.28 -1.04 -1.51
N CYS A 44 -7.08 0.24 -1.19
CA CYS A 44 -5.92 0.63 -0.42
C CYS A 44 -6.07 0.10 1.02
N CYS A 45 -4.96 -0.20 1.67
CA CYS A 45 -4.91 -0.66 3.04
C CYS A 45 -3.84 0.13 3.80
N LEU A 46 -4.23 0.74 4.92
CA LEU A 46 -3.32 1.40 5.84
C LEU A 46 -3.56 0.83 7.24
N VAL A 47 -2.53 0.23 7.82
CA VAL A 47 -2.60 -0.41 9.13
C VAL A 47 -1.66 0.32 10.08
N GLY A 48 -2.18 0.73 11.23
CA GLY A 48 -1.39 1.28 12.34
C GLY A 48 -1.51 0.38 13.57
N VAL A 49 -0.38 -0.02 14.14
CA VAL A 49 -0.32 -0.86 15.34
C VAL A 49 0.53 -0.16 16.39
N ILE A 50 -0.03 0.10 17.57
CA ILE A 50 0.72 0.65 18.70
C ILE A 50 0.99 -0.48 19.69
N TRP A 51 2.26 -0.74 19.97
CA TRP A 51 2.68 -1.80 20.89
C TRP A 51 3.89 -1.38 21.71
N LYS A 52 3.75 -1.45 23.04
CA LYS A 52 4.81 -1.11 24.01
C LYS A 52 5.52 0.23 23.66
N GLY A 53 4.73 1.26 23.32
CA GLY A 53 5.23 2.59 22.96
C GLY A 53 5.81 2.75 21.54
N THR A 54 5.81 1.69 20.74
CA THR A 54 6.24 1.72 19.33
C THR A 54 5.03 1.75 18.40
N LEU A 55 5.06 2.61 17.38
CA LEU A 55 4.04 2.68 16.33
C LEU A 55 4.57 2.00 15.07
N TYR A 56 3.89 0.97 14.61
CA TYR A 56 4.15 0.31 13.35
C TYR A 56 3.11 0.71 12.32
N ILE A 57 3.53 1.05 11.10
CA ILE A 57 2.63 1.43 10.02
C ILE A 57 2.94 0.62 8.77
N ALA A 58 1.93 -0.09 8.25
CA ALA A 58 1.98 -0.75 6.96
C ALA A 58 1.05 -0.04 5.97
N ASN A 59 1.56 0.34 4.80
CA ASN A 59 0.79 1.00 3.75
C ASN A 59 0.82 0.18 2.45
N LEU A 60 -0.36 -0.01 1.87
CA LEU A 60 -0.59 -0.62 0.56
C LEU A 60 -1.50 0.30 -0.25
N GLY A 61 -0.92 0.94 -1.25
CA GLY A 61 -1.60 1.93 -2.09
C GLY A 61 -1.24 3.36 -1.70
N ASP A 62 -2.17 4.29 -1.88
CA ASP A 62 -1.91 5.73 -1.78
C ASP A 62 -2.55 6.40 -0.56
N SER A 63 -3.03 5.60 0.40
CA SER A 63 -3.37 6.07 1.74
C SER A 63 -2.16 6.72 2.43
N ARG A 64 -2.43 7.65 3.34
CA ARG A 64 -1.40 8.45 4.02
C ARG A 64 -1.58 8.46 5.53
N ALA A 65 -0.52 8.08 6.26
CA ALA A 65 -0.43 8.32 7.70
C ALA A 65 0.38 9.59 7.96
N VAL A 66 -0.12 10.45 8.86
CA VAL A 66 0.55 11.68 9.29
C VAL A 66 0.49 11.74 10.81
N ILE A 67 1.64 11.96 11.46
CA ILE A 67 1.71 12.18 12.91
C ILE A 67 1.84 13.67 13.21
N GLY A 68 1.01 14.16 14.12
CA GLY A 68 1.14 15.49 14.71
C GLY A 68 1.95 15.42 15.98
N SER A 69 2.93 16.32 16.15
CA SER A 69 3.64 16.48 17.42
C SER A 69 3.66 17.96 17.84
N THR A 70 3.59 18.20 19.14
CA THR A 70 3.74 19.53 19.73
C THR A 70 5.07 19.59 20.47
N GLY A 71 5.94 20.50 20.02
CA GLY A 71 7.21 20.78 20.70
C GLY A 71 7.05 21.82 21.81
N ARG A 72 8.18 22.27 22.37
CA ARG A 72 8.22 23.32 23.41
C ARG A 72 7.61 24.66 22.99
N SER A 73 7.44 24.90 21.69
CA SER A 73 6.90 26.14 21.12
C SER A 73 5.37 26.15 20.98
N ASN A 74 4.66 25.10 21.46
CA ASN A 74 3.22 24.88 21.23
C ASN A 74 2.78 24.89 19.75
N LYS A 75 3.71 24.86 18.80
CA LYS A 75 3.41 24.72 17.38
C LYS A 75 3.24 23.24 17.04
N ILE A 76 2.19 22.92 16.29
CA ILE A 76 1.94 21.57 15.77
C ILE A 76 2.83 21.37 14.53
N VAL A 77 3.62 20.31 14.54
CA VAL A 77 4.38 19.83 13.38
C VAL A 77 3.69 18.57 12.86
N ALA A 78 3.39 18.55 11.56
CA ALA A 78 2.84 17.38 10.88
C ALA A 78 3.96 16.68 10.10
N LYS A 79 4.19 15.39 10.39
CA LYS A 79 5.15 14.55 9.68
C LYS A 79 4.43 13.38 9.02
N GLN A 80 4.53 13.27 7.71
CA GLN A 80 4.05 12.10 6.98
C GLN A 80 4.92 10.88 7.31
N LEU A 81 4.28 9.76 7.60
CA LEU A 81 4.96 8.51 7.99
C LEU A 81 4.97 7.46 6.89
N THR A 82 4.12 7.58 5.85
CA THR A 82 4.05 6.59 4.77
C THR A 82 4.48 7.18 3.43
N LYS A 83 4.99 6.33 2.53
CA LYS A 83 5.10 6.66 1.11
C LYS A 83 3.82 6.24 0.39
N GLU A 84 3.42 7.03 -0.59
CA GLU A 84 2.22 6.80 -1.40
C GLU A 84 2.60 6.04 -2.67
N HIS A 85 1.90 4.95 -2.96
CA HIS A 85 2.11 4.16 -4.17
C HIS A 85 1.09 4.55 -5.25
N ASN A 86 1.27 5.74 -5.82
CA ASN A 86 0.41 6.29 -6.88
C ASN A 86 1.25 6.64 -8.12
N ALA A 87 0.76 6.28 -9.32
CA ALA A 87 1.42 6.53 -10.61
C ALA A 87 1.60 8.03 -10.93
N CYS A 88 0.93 8.93 -10.22
CA CYS A 88 1.20 10.37 -10.29
C CYS A 88 2.60 10.71 -9.74
N LYS A 89 3.21 9.86 -8.89
CA LYS A 89 4.58 10.03 -8.39
C LYS A 89 5.59 9.51 -9.42
N ALA A 90 6.60 10.33 -9.72
CA ALA A 90 7.60 10.00 -10.73
C ALA A 90 8.41 8.73 -10.40
N ASP A 91 8.75 8.52 -9.14
CA ASP A 91 9.53 7.36 -8.71
C ASP A 91 8.74 6.06 -8.89
N ILE A 92 7.43 6.07 -8.59
CA ILE A 92 6.54 4.92 -8.83
C ILE A 92 6.45 4.61 -10.33
N ARG A 93 6.41 5.62 -11.21
CA ARG A 93 6.46 5.40 -12.65
C ARG A 93 7.76 4.76 -13.10
N ARG A 94 8.89 5.18 -12.52
CA ARG A 94 10.21 4.63 -12.84
C ARG A 94 10.31 3.17 -12.39
N GLU A 95 9.86 2.88 -11.18
CA GLU A 95 9.80 1.53 -10.61
C GLU A 95 8.92 0.60 -11.46
N LEU A 96 7.69 1.02 -11.78
CA LEU A 96 6.77 0.24 -12.61
C LEU A 96 7.35 -0.10 -13.99
N LYS A 97 8.03 0.84 -14.64
CA LYS A 97 8.71 0.62 -15.92
C LYS A 97 9.91 -0.32 -15.78
N SER A 98 10.67 -0.20 -14.70
CA SER A 98 11.82 -1.08 -14.44
C SER A 98 11.40 -2.54 -14.20
N LEU A 99 10.25 -2.75 -13.54
CA LEU A 99 9.71 -4.09 -13.29
C LEU A 99 9.06 -4.71 -14.52
N HIS A 100 8.65 -3.89 -15.50
CA HIS A 100 7.94 -4.33 -16.71
C HIS A 100 8.56 -3.71 -17.97
N PRO A 101 9.83 -4.03 -18.30
CA PRO A 101 10.54 -3.40 -19.42
C PRO A 101 9.86 -3.65 -20.78
N GLU A 102 9.19 -4.80 -20.93
CA GLU A 102 8.52 -5.20 -22.17
C GLU A 102 7.09 -4.64 -22.31
N ASP A 103 6.50 -4.09 -21.24
CA ASP A 103 5.15 -3.55 -21.25
C ASP A 103 5.19 -2.03 -21.43
N SER A 104 5.25 -1.58 -22.69
CA SER A 104 5.22 -0.15 -23.04
C SER A 104 3.96 0.58 -22.55
N GLN A 105 2.90 -0.14 -22.20
CA GLN A 105 1.62 0.40 -21.73
C GLN A 105 1.47 0.29 -20.20
N ILE A 106 2.52 -0.13 -19.47
CA ILE A 106 2.44 -0.33 -18.03
C ILE A 106 1.98 0.94 -17.29
N VAL A 107 2.43 2.12 -17.72
CA VAL A 107 2.01 3.41 -17.18
C VAL A 107 1.80 4.42 -18.31
N VAL A 108 0.58 4.93 -18.42
CA VAL A 108 0.15 5.84 -19.50
C VAL A 108 -0.58 7.05 -18.95
N MET A 109 -0.50 8.18 -19.66
CA MET A 109 -1.29 9.38 -19.36
C MET A 109 -2.66 9.24 -20.00
N LYS A 110 -3.73 9.25 -19.20
CA LYS A 110 -5.12 9.16 -19.67
C LYS A 110 -6.01 10.11 -18.90
N HIS A 111 -6.77 10.95 -19.63
CA HIS A 111 -7.66 11.97 -19.07
C HIS A 111 -6.97 12.87 -18.02
N GLY A 112 -5.75 13.34 -18.32
CA GLY A 112 -4.99 14.23 -17.44
C GLY A 112 -4.37 13.57 -16.20
N THR A 113 -4.43 12.25 -16.08
CA THR A 113 -3.85 11.51 -14.94
C THR A 113 -3.00 10.33 -15.39
N TRP A 114 -1.92 10.05 -14.65
CA TRP A 114 -1.10 8.86 -14.89
C TRP A 114 -1.81 7.61 -14.36
N ARG A 115 -1.97 6.60 -15.21
CA ARG A 115 -2.68 5.36 -14.88
C ARG A 115 -1.87 4.13 -15.26
N ILE A 116 -1.93 3.12 -14.40
CA ILE A 116 -1.38 1.79 -14.62
C ILE A 116 -2.30 1.05 -15.59
N LYS A 117 -1.74 0.60 -16.71
CA LYS A 117 -2.48 -0.01 -17.84
C LYS A 117 -3.68 0.81 -18.34
N GLY A 118 -3.71 2.12 -18.06
CA GLY A 118 -4.83 3.00 -18.38
C GLY A 118 -6.08 2.83 -17.51
N ILE A 119 -6.02 2.04 -16.42
CA ILE A 119 -7.18 1.68 -15.58
C ILE A 119 -7.13 2.40 -14.24
N ILE A 120 -6.18 2.09 -13.37
CA ILE A 120 -6.09 2.61 -12.00
C ILE A 120 -4.87 3.52 -11.81
N GLN A 121 -4.85 4.35 -10.79
CA GLN A 121 -3.66 5.17 -10.46
C GLN A 121 -2.80 4.54 -9.37
N VAL A 122 -3.38 3.63 -8.57
CA VAL A 122 -2.74 3.07 -7.39
C VAL A 122 -1.96 1.81 -7.76
N PHE A 123 -0.72 1.75 -7.31
CA PHE A 123 0.11 0.56 -7.35
C PHE A 123 0.02 -0.13 -5.98
N ILE A 124 -0.34 -1.42 -5.94
CA ILE A 124 -0.34 -2.17 -4.69
C ILE A 124 1.09 -2.67 -4.49
N SER A 125 1.84 -1.95 -3.64
CA SER A 125 3.14 -2.36 -3.13
C SER A 125 3.16 -2.17 -1.63
N PHE A 126 3.81 -3.09 -0.93
CA PHE A 126 3.92 -3.06 0.53
C PHE A 126 5.08 -2.16 0.96
N SER A 127 4.80 -1.18 1.82
CA SER A 127 5.83 -0.43 2.54
C SER A 127 5.54 -0.45 4.04
N LEU A 128 6.56 -0.77 4.85
CA LEU A 128 6.49 -0.62 6.31
C LEU A 128 7.31 0.59 6.76
N THR A 129 6.82 1.29 7.77
CA THR A 129 7.57 2.30 8.52
C THR A 129 7.37 2.08 10.02
N LYS A 130 8.46 2.22 10.76
CA LYS A 130 8.54 2.08 12.22
C LYS A 130 8.84 3.42 12.87
#